data_AF-A0A793MJI8-F1
#
_entry.id   AF-A0A793MJI8-F1
#
_cell.length_a   1.000
_cell.length_b   1.000
_cell.length_c   1.000
_cell.angle_alpha   90.00
_cell.angle_beta   90.00
_cell.angle_gamma   90.00
#
_symmetry.space_group_name_H-M   'P 1'
#
loop_
_entity.id
_entity.type
_entity.pdbx_description
1 polymer ?
#
loop_
_entity_poly.entity_id
_entity_poly.type
_entity_poly.pdbx_seq_one_letter_code
_entity_poly.pdbx_strand_id
1 'polypeptide(L)'
;MKIKHEHIRMAMNAWAYPDGEKVPAAEIARTYFELGMTFPELYDDSHPEALARNTQKIFRWLDKDTPDAVEKMQALLPAIEKAMPPLLVARMRSHSSEYYREIVERR
;
A
#
# COMPACT_ATOMS: atom_id res chain seq x y z
N MET A 1 -10.30 -12.69 -7.40
CA MET A 1 -10.90 -11.33 -7.39
C MET A 1 -9.80 -10.31 -7.18
N LYS A 2 -9.87 -9.15 -7.84
CA LYS A 2 -8.94 -8.04 -7.65
C LYS A 2 -9.38 -7.21 -6.44
N ILE A 3 -8.44 -6.80 -5.58
CA ILE A 3 -8.75 -5.96 -4.41
C ILE A 3 -9.21 -4.60 -4.95
N LYS A 4 -10.36 -4.10 -4.50
CA LYS A 4 -10.85 -2.77 -4.89
C LYS A 4 -9.95 -1.68 -4.29
N HIS A 5 -9.79 -0.58 -5.03
CA HIS A 5 -8.99 0.57 -4.60
C HIS A 5 -9.41 1.14 -3.25
N GLU A 6 -10.72 1.20 -3.00
CA GLU A 6 -11.28 1.66 -1.71
C GLU A 6 -10.79 0.84 -0.50
N HIS A 7 -10.61 -0.48 -0.66
CA HIS A 7 -10.12 -1.33 0.43
C HIS A 7 -8.62 -1.16 0.65
N ILE A 8 -7.85 -0.88 -0.41
CA ILE A 8 -6.43 -0.51 -0.29
C ILE A 8 -6.33 0.81 0.49
N ARG A 9 -7.15 1.82 0.15
CA ARG A 9 -7.24 3.10 0.88
C ARG A 9 -7.55 2.91 2.35
N MET A 10 -8.56 2.12 2.69
CA MET A 10 -8.91 1.83 4.09
C MET A 10 -7.74 1.22 4.87
N ALA A 11 -7.07 0.21 4.30
CA ALA A 11 -5.96 -0.47 4.96
C ALA A 11 -4.72 0.43 5.11
N MET A 12 -4.39 1.21 4.09
CA MET A 12 -3.30 2.18 4.12
C MET A 12 -3.52 3.29 5.15
N ASN A 13 -4.74 3.84 5.23
CA ASN A 13 -5.07 4.85 6.23
C ASN A 13 -5.03 4.29 7.65
N ALA A 14 -5.50 3.05 7.85
CA ALA A 14 -5.38 2.36 9.14
C ALA A 14 -3.92 2.09 9.52
N TRP A 15 -3.05 1.82 8.54
CA TRP A 15 -1.61 1.66 8.78
C TRP A 15 -0.93 2.99 9.11
N ALA A 16 -1.31 4.08 8.45
CA ALA A 16 -0.76 5.41 8.71
C ALA A 16 -1.24 6.05 10.02
N TYR A 17 -2.39 5.63 10.55
CA TYR A 17 -3.03 6.27 11.72
C TYR A 17 -2.13 6.40 12.96
N PRO A 18 -1.34 5.38 13.37
CA PRO A 18 -0.56 5.47 14.61
C PRO A 18 0.64 6.43 14.54
N ASP A 19 1.41 6.36 13.45
CA ASP A 19 2.75 6.99 13.35
C ASP A 19 2.89 7.92 12.15
N GLY A 20 1.81 8.14 11.40
CA GLY A 20 1.77 8.97 10.19
C GLY A 20 2.18 8.26 8.90
N GLU A 21 1.89 8.91 7.78
CA GLU A 21 2.05 8.39 6.41
C GLU A 21 3.49 8.03 6.00
N LYS A 22 4.49 8.56 6.71
CA LYS A 22 5.90 8.29 6.42
C LYS A 22 6.28 6.83 6.71
N VAL A 23 5.67 6.21 7.72
CA VAL A 23 5.92 4.80 8.07
C VAL A 23 5.53 3.85 6.93
N PRO A 24 4.27 3.82 6.45
CA PRO A 24 3.91 2.98 5.33
C PRO A 24 4.70 3.33 4.06
N ALA A 25 4.94 4.61 3.79
CA ALA A 25 5.71 5.01 2.61
C ALA A 25 7.14 4.49 2.60
N ALA A 26 7.84 4.54 3.75
CA ALA A 26 9.20 4.02 3.89
C ALA A 26 9.25 2.49 3.69
N GLU A 27 8.35 1.76 4.34
CA GLU A 27 8.30 0.30 4.26
C GLU A 27 7.90 -0.19 2.86
N ILE A 28 6.96 0.49 2.19
CA ILE A 28 6.59 0.21 0.81
C ILE A 28 7.77 0.49 -0.12
N ALA A 29 8.46 1.62 0.01
CA ALA A 29 9.60 1.95 -0.85
C ALA A 29 10.74 0.93 -0.70
N ARG A 30 11.11 0.56 0.54
CA ARG A 30 12.09 -0.49 0.81
C ARG A 30 11.70 -1.79 0.11
N THR A 31 10.47 -2.23 0.32
CA THR A 31 9.96 -3.49 -0.22
C THR A 31 9.84 -3.46 -1.75
N TYR A 32 9.48 -2.32 -2.33
CA TYR A 32 9.40 -2.09 -3.77
C TYR A 32 10.76 -2.34 -4.44
N PHE A 33 11.85 -1.78 -3.90
CA PHE A 33 13.20 -1.99 -4.42
C PHE A 33 13.71 -3.40 -4.17
N GLU A 34 13.41 -4.02 -3.01
CA GLU A 34 13.71 -5.43 -2.75
C GLU A 34 13.07 -6.38 -3.77
N LEU A 35 11.87 -6.04 -4.25
CA LEU A 35 11.14 -6.81 -5.26
C LEU A 35 11.60 -6.49 -6.70
N GLY A 36 12.57 -5.59 -6.89
CA GLY A 36 13.04 -5.17 -8.22
C GLY A 36 11.96 -4.48 -9.05
N MET A 37 10.98 -3.85 -8.40
CA MET A 37 9.88 -3.19 -9.10
C MET A 37 10.35 -1.89 -9.76
N THR A 38 9.76 -1.58 -10.92
CA THR A 38 10.08 -0.39 -11.71
C THR A 38 8.87 0.48 -12.02
N PHE A 39 7.66 0.01 -11.69
CA PHE A 39 6.40 0.74 -11.86
C PHE A 39 5.46 0.52 -10.66
N PRO A 40 4.79 1.57 -10.16
CA PRO A 40 5.00 2.98 -10.48
C PRO A 40 6.36 3.48 -9.96
N GLU A 41 6.95 4.47 -10.62
CA GLU A 41 8.26 5.00 -10.25
C GLU A 41 8.28 5.55 -8.80
N LEU A 42 9.13 4.99 -7.96
CA LEU A 42 9.50 5.51 -6.64
C LEU A 42 10.97 5.94 -6.66
N TYR A 43 11.32 6.82 -5.72
CA TYR A 43 12.70 7.27 -5.53
C TYR A 43 13.43 6.36 -4.54
N ASP A 44 14.65 5.94 -4.89
CA ASP A 44 15.53 5.21 -3.97
C ASP A 44 16.28 6.19 -3.05
N ASP A 45 17.08 5.64 -2.13
CA ASP A 45 17.82 6.41 -1.14
C ASP A 45 18.92 7.32 -1.73
N SER A 46 19.21 7.21 -3.04
CA SER A 46 20.13 8.14 -3.72
C SER A 46 19.49 9.51 -3.97
N HIS A 47 18.16 9.59 -3.99
CA HIS A 47 17.46 10.84 -4.24
C HIS A 47 17.32 11.66 -2.94
N PRO A 48 17.71 12.95 -2.93
CA PRO A 48 17.47 13.81 -1.77
C PRO A 48 15.96 13.90 -1.50
N GLU A 49 15.53 13.74 -0.25
CA GLU A 49 14.11 13.75 0.12
C GLU A 49 13.27 12.58 -0.45
N ALA A 50 13.89 11.46 -0.83
CA ALA A 50 13.20 10.27 -1.38
C ALA A 50 11.95 9.90 -0.57
N LEU A 51 12.07 9.83 0.76
CA LEU A 51 10.95 9.52 1.65
C LEU A 51 9.79 10.51 1.50
N ALA A 52 10.05 11.81 1.61
CA ALA A 52 8.99 12.82 1.54
C ALA A 52 8.26 12.80 0.18
N ARG A 53 9.01 12.62 -0.92
CA ARG A 53 8.45 12.52 -2.26
C ARG A 53 7.66 11.24 -2.47
N ASN A 54 8.15 10.10 -1.97
CA ASN A 54 7.44 8.83 -2.05
C ASN A 54 6.15 8.86 -1.22
N THR A 55 6.19 9.41 0.01
CA THR A 55 4.98 9.63 0.82
C THR A 55 3.94 10.44 0.04
N GLN A 56 4.32 11.58 -0.51
CA GLN A 56 3.40 12.41 -1.29
C GLN A 56 2.84 11.67 -2.52
N LYS A 57 3.69 10.96 -3.29
CA LYS A 57 3.24 10.22 -4.49
C LYS A 57 2.24 9.13 -4.14
N ILE A 58 2.57 8.28 -3.17
CA ILE A 58 1.76 7.12 -2.77
C ILE A 58 0.39 7.57 -2.26
N PHE A 59 0.35 8.49 -1.30
CA PHE A 59 -0.92 8.95 -0.71
C PHE A 59 -1.75 9.78 -1.70
N ARG A 60 -1.12 10.53 -2.62
CA ARG A 60 -1.85 11.20 -3.70
C ARG A 60 -2.53 10.22 -4.67
N TRP A 61 -1.94 9.06 -4.95
CA TRP A 61 -2.60 8.02 -5.76
C TRP A 61 -3.67 7.29 -4.96
N LEU A 62 -3.46 7.11 -3.65
CA LEU A 62 -4.43 6.51 -2.76
C LEU A 62 -5.74 7.33 -2.71
N ASP A 63 -5.63 8.65 -2.60
CA ASP A 63 -6.77 9.57 -2.45
C ASP A 63 -7.58 9.78 -3.74
N LYS A 64 -6.98 9.52 -4.90
CA LYS A 64 -7.63 9.72 -6.19
C LYS A 64 -8.28 8.43 -6.69
N ASP A 65 -9.46 8.57 -7.29
CA ASP A 65 -10.17 7.49 -7.99
C ASP A 65 -9.99 7.54 -9.51
N THR A 66 -9.00 8.31 -10.00
CA THR A 66 -8.70 8.37 -11.44
C THR A 66 -8.13 7.02 -11.91
N PRO A 67 -8.38 6.60 -13.17
CA PRO A 67 -7.84 5.33 -13.69
C PRO A 67 -6.33 5.17 -13.51
N ASP A 68 -5.56 6.24 -13.74
CA ASP A 68 -4.11 6.30 -13.53
C ASP A 68 -3.71 6.06 -12.06
N ALA A 69 -4.43 6.64 -11.10
CA ALA A 69 -4.14 6.47 -9.69
C ALA A 69 -4.45 5.04 -9.22
N VAL A 70 -5.58 4.50 -9.68
CA VAL A 70 -5.98 3.11 -9.44
C VAL A 70 -4.95 2.15 -10.04
N GLU A 71 -4.50 2.38 -11.28
CA GLU A 71 -3.48 1.54 -11.92
C GLU A 71 -2.17 1.51 -11.13
N LYS A 72 -1.67 2.68 -10.71
CA LYS A 72 -0.43 2.79 -9.92
C LYS A 72 -0.55 2.11 -8.57
N MET A 73 -1.67 2.27 -7.86
CA MET A 73 -1.89 1.57 -6.59
C MET A 73 -2.01 0.06 -6.76
N GLN A 74 -2.60 -0.40 -7.86
CA GLN A 74 -2.69 -1.84 -8.16
C GLN A 74 -1.33 -2.44 -8.55
N ALA A 75 -0.52 -1.70 -9.30
CA ALA A 75 0.85 -2.10 -9.61
C ALA A 75 1.73 -2.15 -8.35
N LEU A 76 1.50 -1.24 -7.40
CA LEU A 76 2.22 -1.19 -6.12
C LEU A 76 1.76 -2.24 -5.09
N LEU A 77 0.64 -2.93 -5.36
CA LEU A 77 0.03 -3.87 -4.43
C LEU A 77 0.99 -4.98 -3.91
N PRO A 78 1.88 -5.59 -4.72
CA PRO A 78 2.84 -6.57 -4.21
C PRO A 78 3.76 -6.02 -3.12
N ALA A 79 4.25 -4.78 -3.27
CA ALA A 79 5.07 -4.14 -2.24
C ALA A 79 4.24 -3.78 -1.00
N ILE A 80 3.00 -3.30 -1.19
CA ILE A 80 2.08 -3.00 -0.08
C ILE A 80 1.82 -4.26 0.75
N GLU A 81 1.50 -5.38 0.12
CA GLU A 81 1.16 -6.61 0.84
C GLU A 81 2.33 -7.24 1.57
N LYS A 82 3.54 -7.14 1.01
CA LYS A 82 4.74 -7.64 1.67
C LYS A 82 5.20 -6.72 2.82
N ALA A 83 4.92 -5.42 2.75
CA ALA A 83 5.33 -4.45 3.76
C ALA A 83 4.31 -4.27 4.90
N MET A 84 3.01 -4.37 4.61
CA MET A 84 1.92 -4.04 5.53
C MET A 84 1.78 -5.08 6.66
N PRO A 85 1.44 -4.67 7.90
CA PRO A 85 1.16 -5.58 8.99
C PRO A 85 0.15 -6.69 8.60
N PRO A 86 0.41 -7.98 8.92
CA PRO A 86 -0.39 -9.10 8.41
C PRO A 86 -1.89 -9.00 8.70
N LEU A 87 -2.28 -8.43 9.85
CA LEU A 87 -3.69 -8.24 10.18
C LEU A 87 -4.37 -7.22 9.26
N LEU A 88 -3.67 -6.17 8.86
CA LEU A 88 -4.21 -5.17 7.93
C LEU A 88 -4.30 -5.75 6.51
N VAL A 89 -3.34 -6.58 6.09
CA VAL A 89 -3.44 -7.33 4.82
C VAL A 89 -4.65 -8.26 4.84
N ALA A 90 -4.86 -9.00 5.93
CA ALA A 90 -6.01 -9.89 6.08
C ALA A 90 -7.33 -9.10 6.02
N ARG A 91 -7.42 -7.97 6.73
CA ARG A 91 -8.59 -7.06 6.66
C ARG A 91 -8.81 -6.50 5.26
N MET A 92 -7.76 -6.08 4.55
CA MET A 92 -7.87 -5.60 3.18
C MET A 92 -8.43 -6.69 2.24
N ARG A 93 -7.94 -7.93 2.39
CA ARG A 93 -8.32 -9.05 1.53
C ARG A 93 -9.68 -9.67 1.86
N SER A 94 -10.16 -9.56 3.11
CA SER A 94 -11.44 -10.14 3.56
C SER A 94 -12.65 -9.65 2.76
N HIS A 95 -12.59 -8.42 2.25
CA HIS A 95 -13.62 -7.85 1.38
C HIS A 95 -13.77 -8.58 0.03
N SER A 96 -12.77 -9.37 -0.37
CA SER A 96 -12.74 -10.08 -1.65
C SER A 96 -12.44 -11.58 -1.52
N SER A 97 -12.33 -12.10 -0.29
CA SER A 97 -11.94 -13.48 -0.02
C SER A 97 -12.56 -13.99 1.28
N GLU A 98 -13.33 -15.07 1.19
CA GLU A 98 -13.93 -15.77 2.34
C GLU A 98 -12.87 -16.26 3.33
N TYR A 99 -11.78 -16.85 2.82
CA TYR A 99 -10.66 -17.30 3.64
C TYR A 99 -10.13 -16.21 4.58
N TYR A 100 -9.87 -15.01 4.03
CA TYR A 100 -9.37 -13.90 4.84
C TYR A 100 -10.46 -13.32 5.76
N ARG A 101 -11.74 -13.42 5.38
CA ARG A 101 -12.87 -13.01 6.22
C ARG A 101 -12.97 -13.87 7.48
N GLU A 102 -12.90 -15.19 7.33
CA GLU A 102 -12.91 -16.11 8.48
C GLU A 102 -11.71 -15.87 9.42
N ILE A 103 -10.52 -15.58 8.88
CA ILE A 103 -9.33 -15.28 9.69
C ILE A 103 -9.54 -14.02 10.54
N VAL A 104 -10.14 -12.98 9.95
CA VAL A 104 -10.39 -11.71 10.64
C VAL A 104 -11.48 -11.85 11.70
N GLU A 105 -12.55 -12.60 11.42
CA GLU A 105 -13.68 -12.79 12.36
C GLU A 105 -13.31 -13.62 13.60
N ARG A 106 -12.27 -14.46 13.53
CA ARG A 106 -11.81 -15.31 14.65
C ARG A 106 -10.83 -14.61 15.59
N ARG A 107 -10.45 -13.36 15.33
CA ARG A 107 -9.46 -12.59 16.10
C ARG A 107 -10.11 -11.45 16.87
#